data_AF-A0AAW0YIU2-F1
#
_entry.id   AF-A0AAW0YIU2-F1
#
_cell.length_a   1.000
_cell.length_b   1.000
_cell.length_c   1.000
_cell.angle_alpha   90.00
_cell.angle_beta   90.00
_cell.angle_gamma   90.00
#
_symmetry.space_group_name_H-M   'P 1'
#
loop_
_entity.id
_entity.type
_entity.pdbx_description
1 polymer ?
#
loop_
_entity_poly.entity_id
_entity_poly.type
_entity_poly.pdbx_seq_one_letter_code
_entity_poly.pdbx_strand_id
1 'polypeptide(L)'
;LQVARIIQEDKLLPTLMETQGYTAFIPTNDALRAYQAPKDRRLVQYHLVNLPYMVQEMPDELNTELSGNPRVYVSRLPSGNPAIKGWENFNYYINNAKIIDANHIAFNEEGTKQVLHIVDQVIVPTVAKIGANTTTGIAAGFITPDAQKLLLKPQLYGLVDNYSISEFENRVSNLDLLDVFNISGKNTFFIPVNQALNVDLIDKQVIHGHVVPGHVLFTRTVQNSNDQYESLAFTDNLKVFISMENVSNPDHKDTT
;
A
#
# COMPACT_ATOMS: atom_id res chain seq x y z
N LEU A 1 10.04 22.56 -5.73
CA LEU A 1 9.59 21.21 -5.30
C LEU A 1 8.43 20.78 -6.17
N GLN A 2 8.53 19.67 -6.89
CA GLN A 2 7.48 19.21 -7.82
C GLN A 2 6.15 18.93 -7.11
N VAL A 3 6.19 18.46 -5.85
CA VAL A 3 4.98 18.21 -5.03
C VAL A 3 4.28 19.51 -4.62
N ALA A 4 5.03 20.54 -4.24
CA ALA A 4 4.46 21.86 -3.92
C ALA A 4 3.72 22.46 -5.12
N ARG A 5 4.24 22.25 -6.34
CA ARG A 5 3.57 22.70 -7.57
C ARG A 5 2.23 21.98 -7.78
N ILE A 6 2.19 20.66 -7.58
CA ILE A 6 0.94 19.87 -7.77
C ILE A 6 -0.10 20.24 -6.70
N ILE A 7 0.32 20.51 -5.46
CA ILE A 7 -0.59 20.99 -4.39
C ILE A 7 -1.17 22.37 -4.76
N GLN A 8 -0.35 23.28 -5.27
CA GLN A 8 -0.79 24.62 -5.69
C GLN A 8 -1.68 24.59 -6.94
N GLU A 9 -1.51 23.61 -7.81
CA GLU A 9 -2.34 23.39 -9.01
C GLU A 9 -3.71 22.76 -8.66
N ASP A 10 -3.90 22.26 -7.43
CA ASP A 10 -5.19 21.76 -6.95
C ASP A 10 -6.11 22.90 -6.50
N LYS A 11 -7.34 22.90 -7.00
CA LYS A 11 -8.33 23.96 -6.73
C LYS A 11 -8.98 23.91 -5.34
N LEU A 12 -8.89 22.77 -4.63
CA LEU A 12 -9.63 22.52 -3.39
C LEU A 12 -8.72 22.23 -2.21
N LEU A 13 -7.59 21.54 -2.43
CA LEU A 13 -6.66 21.17 -1.36
C LEU A 13 -6.16 22.38 -0.54
N PRO A 14 -5.69 23.48 -1.17
CA PRO A 14 -5.22 24.64 -0.41
C PRO A 14 -6.28 25.19 0.56
N THR A 15 -7.52 25.34 0.09
CA THR A 15 -8.65 25.82 0.90
C THR A 15 -9.02 24.85 2.03
N LEU A 16 -8.93 23.54 1.80
CA LEU A 16 -9.17 22.56 2.86
C LEU A 16 -8.07 22.61 3.93
N MET A 17 -6.80 22.78 3.52
CA MET A 17 -5.66 22.92 4.43
C MET A 17 -5.70 24.21 5.25
N GLU A 18 -6.48 25.22 4.84
CA GLU A 18 -6.73 26.44 5.63
C GLU A 18 -7.69 26.20 6.80
N THR A 19 -8.55 25.18 6.73
CA THR A 19 -9.61 24.96 7.74
C THR A 19 -9.48 23.63 8.49
N GLN A 20 -8.69 22.69 7.98
CA GLN A 20 -8.53 21.35 8.57
C GLN A 20 -7.06 20.99 8.79
N GLY A 21 -6.81 20.13 9.78
CA GLY A 21 -5.47 19.66 10.10
C GLY A 21 -5.11 18.39 9.32
N TYR A 22 -3.96 18.40 8.66
CA TYR A 22 -3.49 17.29 7.85
C TYR A 22 -2.14 16.74 8.30
N THR A 23 -1.89 15.48 7.97
CA THR A 23 -0.56 14.91 7.87
C THR A 23 -0.19 14.71 6.41
N ALA A 24 0.93 15.28 5.97
CA ALA A 24 1.48 15.09 4.63
C ALA A 24 2.71 14.17 4.66
N PHE A 25 2.68 13.14 3.82
CA PHE A 25 3.85 12.30 3.52
C PHE A 25 4.47 12.78 2.22
N ILE A 26 5.56 13.55 2.27
CA ILE A 26 6.18 14.14 1.08
C ILE A 26 7.33 13.26 0.61
N PRO A 27 7.27 12.69 -0.61
CA PRO A 27 8.38 11.92 -1.15
C PRO A 27 9.61 12.78 -1.42
N THR A 28 10.80 12.21 -1.25
CA THR A 28 12.05 12.86 -1.66
C THR A 28 12.10 13.12 -3.18
N ASN A 29 12.99 14.01 -3.60
CA ASN A 29 13.22 14.24 -5.03
C ASN A 29 13.70 12.97 -5.76
N ASP A 30 14.50 12.12 -5.10
CA ASP A 30 14.91 10.83 -5.65
C ASP A 30 13.73 9.89 -5.85
N ALA A 31 12.85 9.78 -4.85
CA ALA A 31 11.63 8.99 -4.96
C ALA A 31 10.75 9.45 -6.14
N LEU A 32 10.58 10.76 -6.29
CA LEU A 32 9.78 11.34 -7.39
C LEU A 32 10.41 11.12 -8.77
N ARG A 33 11.75 11.17 -8.87
CA ARG A 33 12.47 10.86 -10.11
C ARG A 33 12.36 9.38 -10.48
N ALA A 34 12.44 8.49 -9.50
CA ALA A 34 12.28 7.05 -9.70
C ALA A 34 10.85 6.67 -10.11
N TYR A 35 9.85 7.42 -9.64
CA TYR A 35 8.44 7.17 -9.96
C TYR A 35 8.08 7.55 -11.41
N GLN A 36 7.79 6.53 -12.22
CA GLN A 36 7.51 6.68 -13.67
C GLN A 36 6.04 6.94 -14.00
N ALA A 37 5.12 6.73 -13.06
CA ALA A 37 3.69 6.92 -13.30
C ALA A 37 3.26 8.40 -13.16
N PRO A 38 2.03 8.76 -13.63
CA PRO A 38 1.53 10.13 -13.57
C PRO A 38 1.52 10.68 -12.14
N LYS A 39 2.07 11.88 -11.98
CA LYS A 39 2.07 12.62 -10.72
C LYS A 39 0.85 13.55 -10.68
N ASP A 40 -0.32 12.92 -10.68
CA ASP A 40 -1.61 13.61 -10.76
C ASP A 40 -2.14 14.02 -9.37
N ARG A 41 -3.28 14.69 -9.35
CA ARG A 41 -4.00 15.08 -8.13
C ARG A 41 -4.28 13.89 -7.21
N ARG A 42 -4.65 12.73 -7.76
CA ARG A 42 -5.02 11.56 -6.95
C ARG A 42 -3.82 11.06 -6.17
N LEU A 43 -2.65 11.07 -6.80
CA LEU A 43 -1.40 10.74 -6.13
C LEU A 43 -1.17 11.67 -4.93
N VAL A 44 -1.32 12.99 -5.09
CA VAL A 44 -1.15 13.95 -3.99
C VAL A 44 -2.16 13.73 -2.88
N GLN A 45 -3.44 13.54 -3.21
CA GLN A 45 -4.48 13.26 -2.22
C GLN A 45 -4.22 11.97 -1.43
N TYR A 46 -3.58 10.96 -2.05
CA TYR A 46 -3.19 9.73 -1.36
C TYR A 46 -2.00 9.91 -0.40
N HIS A 47 -1.21 10.98 -0.57
CA HIS A 47 -0.12 11.34 0.35
C HIS A 47 -0.59 12.23 1.51
N LEU A 48 -1.87 12.59 1.56
CA LEU A 48 -2.46 13.40 2.61
C LEU A 48 -3.40 12.56 3.47
N VAL A 49 -3.23 12.67 4.78
CA VAL A 49 -4.10 12.09 5.81
C VAL A 49 -4.84 13.20 6.51
N ASN A 50 -6.15 13.01 6.71
CA ASN A 50 -7.09 14.02 7.17
C ASN A 50 -7.02 14.38 8.66
N LEU A 51 -5.92 14.04 9.34
CA LEU A 51 -5.65 14.36 10.74
C LEU A 51 -4.15 14.59 10.98
N PRO A 52 -3.75 15.54 11.86
CA PRO A 52 -2.37 15.99 12.04
C PRO A 52 -1.58 15.14 13.06
N TYR A 53 -1.25 13.92 12.67
CA TYR A 53 -0.47 12.95 13.46
C TYR A 53 1.05 13.18 13.38
N MET A 54 1.68 13.27 14.55
CA MET A 54 3.10 12.90 14.70
C MET A 54 3.27 11.38 14.60
N VAL A 55 4.46 10.89 14.26
CA VAL A 55 4.69 9.44 14.04
C VAL A 55 4.39 8.59 15.27
N GLN A 56 4.56 9.13 16.48
CA GLN A 56 4.23 8.44 17.73
C GLN A 56 2.72 8.36 17.99
N GLU A 57 1.93 9.24 17.36
CA GLU A 57 0.48 9.36 17.56
C GLU A 57 -0.32 8.62 16.49
N MET A 58 0.34 8.21 15.39
CA MET A 58 -0.32 7.50 14.30
C MET A 58 -0.90 6.17 14.79
N PRO A 59 -2.18 5.86 14.52
CA PRO A 59 -2.69 4.49 14.61
C PRO A 59 -2.07 3.60 13.52
N ASP A 60 -2.39 2.30 13.54
CA ASP A 60 -1.87 1.33 12.55
C ASP A 60 -2.40 1.56 11.12
N GLU A 61 -3.48 2.32 10.98
CA GLU A 61 -4.11 2.64 9.70
C GLU A 61 -4.56 4.09 9.67
N LEU A 62 -4.31 4.76 8.54
CA LEU A 62 -4.67 6.15 8.33
C LEU A 62 -5.59 6.26 7.11
N ASN A 63 -6.58 7.15 7.17
CA ASN A 63 -7.46 7.45 6.05
C ASN A 63 -6.87 8.59 5.23
N THR A 64 -6.78 8.39 3.91
CA THR A 64 -6.27 9.42 3.02
C THR A 64 -7.37 10.39 2.58
N GLU A 65 -6.96 11.53 2.02
CA GLU A 65 -7.84 12.55 1.42
C GLU A 65 -8.30 12.18 0.00
N LEU A 66 -7.80 11.07 -0.55
CA LEU A 66 -8.26 10.56 -1.83
C LEU A 66 -9.72 10.09 -1.72
N SER A 67 -10.52 10.34 -2.77
CA SER A 67 -11.92 9.90 -2.82
C SER A 67 -12.06 8.40 -2.54
N GLY A 68 -13.02 8.04 -1.69
CA GLY A 68 -13.17 6.68 -1.16
C GLY A 68 -12.32 6.38 0.07
N ASN A 69 -11.47 7.34 0.48
CA ASN A 69 -10.61 7.29 1.65
C ASN A 69 -9.80 5.98 1.75
N PRO A 70 -9.10 5.55 0.66
CA PRO A 70 -8.29 4.36 0.73
C PRO A 70 -7.24 4.50 1.83
N ARG A 71 -7.04 3.40 2.56
CA ARG A 71 -6.16 3.38 3.73
C ARG A 71 -4.69 3.37 3.33
N VAL A 72 -3.86 3.89 4.21
CA VAL A 72 -2.43 3.58 4.28
C VAL A 72 -2.14 2.94 5.64
N TYR A 73 -1.15 2.05 5.66
CA TYR A 73 -0.83 1.24 6.84
C TYR A 73 0.48 1.71 7.45
N VAL A 74 0.53 1.74 8.78
CA VAL A 74 1.70 2.18 9.54
C VAL A 74 2.41 0.98 10.11
N SER A 75 3.70 0.81 9.77
CA SER A 75 4.55 -0.22 10.37
C SER A 75 5.67 0.43 11.18
N ARG A 76 5.98 -0.16 12.33
CA ARG A 76 7.00 0.33 13.27
C ARG A 76 8.00 -0.78 13.53
N LEU A 77 9.22 -0.60 13.06
CA LEU A 77 10.30 -1.57 13.25
C LEU A 77 11.32 -1.00 14.23
N PRO A 78 11.80 -1.75 15.25
CA PRO A 78 12.87 -1.28 16.11
C PRO A 78 14.05 -0.79 15.28
N SER A 79 14.56 0.41 15.57
CA SER A 79 15.67 0.98 14.81
C SER A 79 17.04 0.52 15.32
N GLY A 80 17.11 0.07 16.57
CA GLY A 80 18.37 -0.16 17.29
C GLY A 80 19.14 1.13 17.63
N ASN A 81 18.62 2.29 17.25
CA ASN A 81 19.23 3.59 17.50
C ASN A 81 18.61 4.25 18.73
N PRO A 82 19.41 4.93 19.57
CA PRO A 82 18.86 5.75 20.64
C PRO A 82 18.06 6.92 20.05
N ALA A 83 16.85 7.15 20.55
CA ALA A 83 16.09 8.33 20.17
C ALA A 83 16.80 9.62 20.61
N ILE A 84 17.09 10.49 19.64
CA ILE A 84 17.68 11.81 19.87
C ILE A 84 16.56 12.88 19.91
N LYS A 85 15.58 12.79 19.02
CA LYS A 85 14.41 13.68 18.93
C LYS A 85 13.11 13.01 19.43
N GLY A 86 13.21 11.82 20.02
CA GLY A 86 12.10 11.14 20.71
C GLY A 86 11.24 10.22 19.84
N TRP A 87 11.55 10.05 18.56
CA TRP A 87 10.84 9.10 17.67
C TRP A 87 11.77 8.07 17.04
N GLU A 88 13.08 8.29 17.05
CA GLU A 88 14.03 7.48 16.30
C GLU A 88 14.31 6.11 16.91
N ASN A 89 13.63 5.73 18.00
CA ASN A 89 13.62 4.36 18.53
C ASN A 89 13.00 3.36 17.53
N PHE A 90 12.20 3.84 16.58
CA PHE A 90 11.61 3.04 15.52
C PHE A 90 11.90 3.62 14.14
N ASN A 91 12.08 2.73 13.16
CA ASN A 91 11.90 3.02 11.76
C ASN A 91 10.39 2.95 11.46
N TYR A 92 9.79 4.07 11.07
CA TYR A 92 8.39 4.13 10.67
C TYR A 92 8.24 3.98 9.16
N TYR A 93 7.23 3.22 8.75
CA TYR A 93 6.88 3.03 7.36
C TYR A 93 5.40 3.33 7.14
N ILE A 94 5.09 3.95 6.01
CA ILE A 94 3.74 4.08 5.48
C ILE A 94 3.65 3.22 4.23
N ASN A 95 2.88 2.14 4.30
CA ASN A 95 2.97 1.03 3.37
C ASN A 95 4.44 0.57 3.25
N ASN A 96 5.05 0.68 2.07
CA ASN A 96 6.47 0.39 1.82
C ASN A 96 7.41 1.60 2.00
N ALA A 97 6.89 2.82 2.15
CA ALA A 97 7.72 4.02 2.17
C ALA A 97 8.25 4.31 3.58
N LYS A 98 9.57 4.39 3.75
CA LYS A 98 10.19 4.69 5.04
C LYS A 98 10.11 6.20 5.29
N ILE A 99 9.71 6.59 6.50
CA ILE A 99 9.84 7.96 6.96
C ILE A 99 11.31 8.20 7.33
N ILE A 100 11.94 9.14 6.64
CA ILE A 100 13.36 9.48 6.83
C ILE A 100 13.56 10.78 7.62
N ASP A 101 12.52 11.61 7.68
CA ASP A 101 12.49 12.82 8.48
C ASP A 101 11.04 13.10 8.87
N ALA A 102 10.78 13.48 10.12
CA ALA A 102 9.45 13.38 10.71
C ALA A 102 9.12 14.54 11.64
N ASN A 103 7.84 14.66 11.94
CA ASN A 103 7.28 15.55 12.96
C ASN A 103 7.57 17.04 12.69
N HIS A 104 7.59 17.45 11.42
CA HIS A 104 7.62 18.86 11.06
C HIS A 104 6.24 19.45 11.28
N ILE A 105 6.10 20.32 12.27
CA ILE A 105 4.82 20.93 12.63
C ILE A 105 4.75 22.34 12.05
N ALA A 106 3.62 22.64 11.41
CA ALA A 106 3.24 23.98 11.00
C ALA A 106 1.82 24.28 11.48
N PHE A 107 1.45 25.55 11.46
CA PHE A 107 0.09 25.99 11.73
C PHE A 107 -0.35 26.87 10.56
N ASN A 108 -1.59 26.73 10.12
CA ASN A 108 -2.16 27.64 9.14
C ASN A 108 -2.58 28.97 9.81
N GLU A 109 -3.11 29.91 9.03
CA GLU A 109 -3.51 31.23 9.52
C GLU A 109 -4.61 31.17 10.60
N GLU A 110 -5.46 30.13 10.56
CA GLU A 110 -6.49 29.88 11.57
C GLU A 110 -5.96 29.18 12.84
N GLY A 111 -4.66 28.87 12.89
CA GLY A 111 -4.04 28.18 14.02
C GLY A 111 -4.24 26.66 14.01
N THR A 112 -4.70 26.08 12.90
CA THR A 112 -4.89 24.63 12.76
C THR A 112 -3.56 23.94 12.47
N LYS A 113 -3.25 22.91 13.27
CA LYS A 113 -2.01 22.12 13.19
C LYS A 113 -1.92 21.34 11.86
N GLN A 114 -0.76 21.40 11.24
CA GLN A 114 -0.34 20.61 10.08
C GLN A 114 0.92 19.83 10.45
N VAL A 115 1.03 18.58 9.99
CA VAL A 115 2.22 17.76 10.22
C VAL A 115 2.79 17.28 8.89
N LEU A 116 4.10 17.34 8.76
CA LEU A 116 4.85 16.89 7.59
C LEU A 116 5.84 15.80 7.99
N HIS A 117 5.87 14.74 7.19
CA HIS A 117 6.89 13.69 7.22
C HIS A 117 7.46 13.50 5.81
N ILE A 118 8.76 13.31 5.70
CA ILE A 118 9.46 13.05 4.45
C ILE A 118 9.63 11.54 4.30
N VAL A 119 9.23 10.99 3.16
CA VAL A 119 9.30 9.56 2.85
C VAL A 119 10.25 9.27 1.68
N ASP A 120 10.92 8.13 1.73
CA ASP A 120 11.92 7.74 0.72
C ASP A 120 11.35 7.08 -0.54
N GLN A 121 10.04 6.83 -0.58
CA GLN A 121 9.34 6.28 -1.74
C GLN A 121 7.99 6.98 -1.93
N VAL A 122 7.51 7.01 -3.18
CA VAL A 122 6.16 7.47 -3.50
C VAL A 122 5.17 6.40 -3.02
N ILE A 123 4.18 6.80 -2.22
CA ILE A 123 3.09 5.93 -1.77
C ILE A 123 2.05 5.88 -2.90
N VAL A 124 1.80 4.69 -3.45
CA VAL A 124 0.95 4.53 -4.64
C VAL A 124 -0.42 3.99 -4.25
N PRO A 125 -1.53 4.64 -4.65
CA PRO A 125 -2.87 4.13 -4.35
C PRO A 125 -3.20 2.91 -5.20
N THR A 126 -3.74 1.87 -4.55
CA THR A 126 -4.40 0.75 -5.24
C THR A 126 -5.84 1.13 -5.54
N VAL A 127 -6.02 2.03 -6.51
CA VAL A 127 -7.33 2.51 -6.98
C VAL A 127 -7.47 2.26 -8.47
N ALA A 128 -8.71 2.12 -8.96
CA ALA A 128 -8.93 1.91 -10.37
C ALA A 128 -8.40 3.11 -11.19
N LYS A 129 -7.67 2.83 -12.26
CA LYS A 129 -7.15 3.80 -13.25
C LYS A 129 -8.23 4.29 -14.22
N ILE A 130 -9.46 4.44 -13.71
CA ILE A 130 -10.59 4.99 -14.46
C ILE A 130 -10.40 6.52 -14.54
N GLY A 131 -10.63 7.10 -15.72
CA GLY A 131 -10.52 8.54 -15.93
C GLY A 131 -11.56 9.33 -15.14
N ALA A 132 -11.23 10.58 -14.77
CA ALA A 132 -12.12 11.47 -14.02
C ALA A 132 -13.47 11.77 -14.72
N ASN A 133 -13.60 11.47 -16.02
CA ASN A 133 -14.81 11.72 -16.83
C ASN A 133 -15.72 10.50 -17.03
N THR A 134 -15.37 9.33 -16.47
CA THR A 134 -16.15 8.11 -16.61
C THR A 134 -17.04 7.89 -15.38
N THR A 135 -17.96 8.82 -15.19
CA THR A 135 -19.01 8.82 -14.17
C THR A 135 -20.16 7.89 -14.55
N THR A 136 -19.86 6.64 -14.87
CA THR A 136 -20.88 5.57 -14.96
C THR A 136 -20.82 4.77 -13.66
N GLY A 137 -21.95 4.40 -13.07
CA GLY A 137 -22.05 3.77 -11.74
C GLY A 137 -21.18 2.53 -11.50
N ILE A 138 -20.63 1.92 -12.56
CA ILE A 138 -19.63 0.86 -12.51
C ILE A 138 -18.29 1.35 -11.93
N ALA A 139 -17.90 2.61 -12.11
CA ALA A 139 -16.62 3.13 -11.62
C ALA A 139 -16.59 3.32 -10.10
N ALA A 140 -17.71 3.68 -9.48
CA ALA A 140 -17.79 3.98 -8.05
C ALA A 140 -17.52 2.75 -7.17
N GLY A 141 -18.00 1.57 -7.58
CA GLY A 141 -17.80 0.31 -6.84
C GLY A 141 -16.36 -0.22 -6.85
N PHE A 142 -15.50 0.35 -7.69
CA PHE A 142 -14.10 -0.07 -7.93
C PHE A 142 -13.08 1.02 -7.53
N ILE A 143 -13.52 2.11 -6.90
CA ILE A 143 -12.61 3.15 -6.38
C ILE A 143 -11.75 2.57 -5.24
N THR A 144 -12.34 1.74 -4.39
CA THR A 144 -11.68 1.01 -3.30
C THR A 144 -11.91 -0.50 -3.46
N PRO A 145 -11.08 -1.19 -4.25
CA PRO A 145 -11.23 -2.64 -4.45
C PRO A 145 -10.99 -3.43 -3.15
N ASP A 146 -11.81 -4.45 -2.94
CA ASP A 146 -11.35 -5.68 -2.28
C ASP A 146 -10.54 -6.52 -3.29
N ALA A 147 -9.89 -7.59 -2.80
CA ALA A 147 -9.05 -8.41 -3.66
C ALA A 147 -9.85 -9.12 -4.76
N GLN A 148 -11.12 -9.48 -4.51
CA GLN A 148 -12.00 -10.09 -5.51
C GLN A 148 -12.28 -9.12 -6.67
N LYS A 149 -12.60 -7.85 -6.39
CA LYS A 149 -12.82 -6.82 -7.42
C LYS A 149 -11.58 -6.54 -8.25
N LEU A 150 -10.40 -6.55 -7.62
CA LEU A 150 -9.13 -6.45 -8.34
C LEU A 150 -8.95 -7.65 -9.26
N LEU A 151 -9.18 -8.86 -8.75
CA LEU A 151 -9.04 -10.10 -9.50
C LEU A 151 -10.00 -10.15 -10.70
N LEU A 152 -11.26 -9.72 -10.54
CA LEU A 152 -12.27 -9.70 -11.61
C LEU A 152 -12.00 -8.66 -12.71
N LYS A 153 -11.25 -7.60 -12.41
CA LYS A 153 -10.98 -6.48 -13.34
C LYS A 153 -9.52 -6.00 -13.24
N PRO A 154 -8.53 -6.86 -13.47
CA PRO A 154 -7.11 -6.57 -13.19
C PRO A 154 -6.58 -5.39 -14.02
N GLN A 155 -7.03 -5.33 -15.27
CA GLN A 155 -6.73 -4.26 -16.22
C GLN A 155 -7.20 -2.87 -15.76
N LEU A 156 -8.26 -2.75 -14.94
CA LEU A 156 -8.64 -1.46 -14.35
C LEU A 156 -7.60 -0.96 -13.34
N TYR A 157 -6.80 -1.84 -12.76
CA TYR A 157 -5.73 -1.50 -11.81
C TYR A 157 -4.35 -1.46 -12.49
N GLY A 158 -4.31 -1.61 -13.82
CA GLY A 158 -3.08 -1.59 -14.61
C GLY A 158 -2.24 -2.85 -14.49
N LEU A 159 -2.86 -3.97 -14.11
CA LEU A 159 -2.29 -5.32 -14.23
C LEU A 159 -2.50 -5.79 -15.67
N VAL A 160 -1.61 -5.34 -16.56
CA VAL A 160 -1.59 -5.60 -18.00
C VAL A 160 -0.19 -6.04 -18.43
N ASP A 161 -0.06 -6.55 -19.66
CA ASP A 161 1.22 -6.96 -20.25
C ASP A 161 2.00 -7.94 -19.34
N ASN A 162 3.21 -7.55 -18.92
CA ASN A 162 4.09 -8.34 -18.03
C ASN A 162 3.57 -8.48 -16.60
N TYR A 163 2.49 -7.78 -16.26
CA TYR A 163 1.80 -7.86 -14.98
C TYR A 163 0.40 -8.43 -15.12
N SER A 164 0.05 -9.01 -16.28
CA SER A 164 -1.23 -9.68 -16.47
C SER A 164 -1.37 -10.85 -15.51
N ILE A 165 -2.57 -11.01 -14.94
CA ILE A 165 -2.94 -12.10 -14.03
C ILE A 165 -4.14 -12.90 -14.57
N SER A 166 -4.48 -12.72 -15.85
CA SER A 166 -5.69 -13.27 -16.46
C SER A 166 -5.78 -14.79 -16.38
N GLU A 167 -4.64 -15.49 -16.43
CA GLU A 167 -4.63 -16.95 -16.34
C GLU A 167 -4.97 -17.42 -14.93
N PHE A 168 -4.43 -16.74 -13.91
CA PHE A 168 -4.75 -17.03 -12.52
C PHE A 168 -6.21 -16.69 -12.19
N GLU A 169 -6.71 -15.54 -12.66
CA GLU A 169 -8.12 -15.15 -12.54
C GLU A 169 -9.04 -16.23 -13.13
N ASN A 170 -8.81 -16.63 -14.38
CA ASN A 170 -9.59 -17.70 -15.02
C ASN A 170 -9.54 -19.00 -14.22
N ARG A 171 -8.38 -19.35 -13.66
CA ARG A 171 -8.23 -20.57 -12.86
C ARG A 171 -9.02 -20.51 -11.55
N VAL A 172 -8.99 -19.37 -10.83
CA VAL A 172 -9.78 -19.15 -9.62
C VAL A 172 -11.29 -19.21 -9.93
N SER A 173 -11.71 -18.58 -11.03
CA SER A 173 -13.10 -18.60 -11.50
C SER A 173 -13.55 -20.04 -11.84
N ASN A 174 -12.76 -20.80 -12.59
CA ASN A 174 -13.07 -22.19 -12.98
C ASN A 174 -13.12 -23.18 -11.80
N LEU A 175 -12.49 -22.85 -10.67
CA LEU A 175 -12.50 -23.67 -9.46
C LEU A 175 -13.57 -23.22 -8.43
N ASP A 176 -14.38 -22.21 -8.78
CA ASP A 176 -15.39 -21.58 -7.92
C ASP A 176 -14.80 -21.03 -6.61
N LEU A 177 -13.63 -20.38 -6.68
CA LEU A 177 -12.89 -19.88 -5.51
C LEU A 177 -12.79 -18.36 -5.41
N LEU A 178 -13.63 -17.61 -6.16
CA LEU A 178 -13.62 -16.14 -6.08
C LEU A 178 -13.90 -15.61 -4.67
N ASP A 179 -14.68 -16.33 -3.85
CA ASP A 179 -15.02 -15.91 -2.48
C ASP A 179 -13.81 -15.90 -1.54
N VAL A 180 -12.77 -16.68 -1.85
CA VAL A 180 -11.49 -16.65 -1.13
C VAL A 180 -10.84 -15.26 -1.18
N PHE A 181 -11.09 -14.49 -2.25
CA PHE A 181 -10.56 -13.14 -2.42
C PHE A 181 -11.52 -12.06 -1.88
N ASN A 182 -12.65 -12.46 -1.31
CA ASN A 182 -13.61 -11.57 -0.65
C ASN A 182 -13.66 -11.77 0.87
N ILE A 183 -12.66 -12.44 1.44
CA ILE A 183 -12.56 -12.60 2.89
C ILE A 183 -12.38 -11.23 3.56
N SER A 184 -13.18 -10.99 4.60
CA SER A 184 -13.12 -9.76 5.37
C SER A 184 -11.81 -9.63 6.15
N GLY A 185 -11.43 -8.39 6.45
CA GLY A 185 -10.31 -8.08 7.33
C GLY A 185 -9.03 -7.71 6.61
N LYS A 186 -7.94 -7.73 7.38
CA LYS A 186 -6.58 -7.40 6.92
C LYS A 186 -5.98 -8.66 6.31
N ASN A 187 -5.88 -8.74 4.99
CA ASN A 187 -5.41 -9.95 4.33
C ASN A 187 -4.34 -9.58 3.29
N THR A 188 -3.40 -10.49 3.06
CA THR A 188 -2.38 -10.35 2.01
C THR A 188 -2.58 -11.42 0.97
N PHE A 189 -2.63 -11.02 -0.30
CA PHE A 189 -2.87 -11.90 -1.43
C PHE A 189 -1.64 -11.92 -2.32
N PHE A 190 -1.10 -13.12 -2.55
CA PHE A 190 0.01 -13.36 -3.45
C PHE A 190 -0.57 -13.78 -4.79
N ILE A 191 -0.71 -12.84 -5.73
CA ILE A 191 -1.33 -13.12 -7.02
C ILE A 191 -0.22 -13.31 -8.06
N PRO A 192 -0.05 -14.52 -8.62
CA PRO A 192 1.00 -14.75 -9.60
C PRO A 192 0.64 -14.09 -10.93
N VAL A 193 1.66 -13.54 -11.60
CA VAL A 193 1.57 -13.07 -12.99
C VAL A 193 1.62 -14.24 -13.95
N ASN A 194 1.03 -14.09 -15.13
CA ASN A 194 0.96 -15.16 -16.15
C ASN A 194 2.34 -15.78 -16.46
N GLN A 195 3.40 -14.96 -16.51
CA GLN A 195 4.76 -15.41 -16.83
C GLN A 195 5.34 -16.38 -15.80
N ALA A 196 4.87 -16.33 -14.55
CA ALA A 196 5.33 -17.18 -13.47
C ALA A 196 4.40 -18.39 -13.24
N LEU A 197 3.38 -18.56 -14.09
CA LEU A 197 2.27 -19.47 -13.83
C LEU A 197 2.39 -20.77 -14.63
N ASN A 198 2.19 -21.89 -13.94
CA ASN A 198 1.83 -23.16 -14.58
C ASN A 198 0.42 -23.54 -14.13
N VAL A 199 -0.57 -23.19 -14.94
CA VAL A 199 -2.00 -23.29 -14.62
C VAL A 199 -2.45 -24.71 -14.28
N ASP A 200 -1.82 -25.73 -14.84
CA ASP A 200 -2.18 -27.13 -14.64
C ASP A 200 -1.87 -27.63 -13.23
N LEU A 201 -0.94 -26.96 -12.53
CA LEU A 201 -0.53 -27.30 -11.17
C LEU A 201 -1.35 -26.59 -10.08
N ILE A 202 -2.25 -25.68 -10.46
CA ILE A 202 -2.99 -24.85 -9.50
C ILE A 202 -4.30 -25.55 -9.17
N ASP A 203 -4.39 -26.19 -8.01
CA ASP A 203 -5.66 -26.68 -7.49
C ASP A 203 -6.23 -25.72 -6.42
N LYS A 204 -7.30 -26.17 -5.75
CA LYS A 204 -7.94 -25.40 -4.67
C LYS A 204 -6.99 -25.11 -3.52
N GLN A 205 -6.13 -26.08 -3.17
CA GLN A 205 -5.20 -25.95 -2.06
C GLN A 205 -4.08 -24.95 -2.41
N VAL A 206 -3.61 -24.97 -3.66
CA VAL A 206 -2.63 -23.99 -4.14
C VAL A 206 -3.21 -22.59 -4.07
N ILE A 207 -4.47 -22.36 -4.48
CA ILE A 207 -5.11 -21.03 -4.38
C ILE A 207 -5.21 -20.56 -2.92
N HIS A 208 -5.62 -21.43 -1.99
CA HIS A 208 -5.63 -21.09 -0.57
C HIS A 208 -4.21 -20.78 -0.04
N GLY A 209 -3.19 -21.45 -0.57
CA GLY A 209 -1.78 -21.18 -0.24
C GLY A 209 -1.30 -19.78 -0.62
N HIS A 210 -2.00 -19.08 -1.53
CA HIS A 210 -1.68 -17.73 -1.97
C HIS A 210 -2.35 -16.63 -1.14
N VAL A 211 -2.98 -16.97 -0.02
CA VAL A 211 -3.68 -16.01 0.84
C VAL A 211 -3.20 -16.14 2.28
N VAL A 212 -2.73 -15.03 2.84
CA VAL A 212 -2.43 -14.89 4.26
C VAL A 212 -3.56 -14.11 4.92
N PRO A 213 -4.41 -14.77 5.73
CA PRO A 213 -5.47 -14.09 6.46
C PRO A 213 -4.91 -13.29 7.65
N GLY A 214 -5.59 -12.21 8.04
CA GLY A 214 -5.28 -11.45 9.26
C GLY A 214 -4.05 -10.54 9.22
N HIS A 215 -3.27 -10.54 8.14
CA HIS A 215 -2.04 -9.76 7.99
C HIS A 215 -2.07 -8.85 6.75
N VAL A 216 -1.60 -7.60 6.91
CA VAL A 216 -1.20 -6.74 5.78
C VAL A 216 0.32 -6.70 5.75
N LEU A 217 0.92 -7.23 4.71
CA LEU A 217 2.37 -7.37 4.62
C LEU A 217 2.93 -6.45 3.54
N PHE A 218 3.99 -5.72 3.88
CA PHE A 218 4.77 -4.88 2.98
C PHE A 218 6.19 -5.43 2.87
N THR A 219 6.71 -5.51 1.65
CA THR A 219 8.01 -6.15 1.39
C THR A 219 9.17 -5.54 2.16
N ARG A 220 9.14 -4.22 2.42
CA ARG A 220 10.20 -3.53 3.18
C ARG A 220 10.06 -3.65 4.69
N THR A 221 8.90 -4.08 5.19
CA THR A 221 8.63 -4.18 6.63
C THR A 221 8.77 -5.59 7.16
N VAL A 222 8.96 -6.59 6.28
CA VAL A 222 9.31 -7.96 6.67
C VAL A 222 10.79 -7.97 7.08
N GLN A 223 11.05 -8.28 8.35
CA GLN A 223 12.41 -8.19 8.92
C GLN A 223 13.21 -9.48 8.77
N ASN A 224 12.54 -10.64 8.84
CA ASN A 224 13.21 -11.94 8.86
C ASN A 224 12.57 -12.87 7.83
N SER A 225 13.39 -13.46 6.96
CA SER A 225 12.95 -14.49 6.01
C SER A 225 12.44 -15.76 6.69
N ASN A 226 12.73 -15.94 7.98
CA ASN A 226 12.17 -16.99 8.83
C ASN A 226 10.78 -16.66 9.39
N ASP A 227 10.26 -15.44 9.21
CA ASP A 227 8.89 -15.12 9.62
C ASP A 227 7.92 -15.91 8.74
N GLN A 228 7.20 -16.84 9.36
CA GLN A 228 6.24 -17.71 8.71
C GLN A 228 4.82 -17.23 8.99
N TYR A 229 4.09 -16.94 7.92
CA TYR A 229 2.68 -16.56 7.99
C TYR A 229 1.82 -17.75 7.55
N GLU A 230 0.89 -18.17 8.40
CA GLU A 230 -0.07 -19.21 8.04
C GLU A 230 -0.92 -18.77 6.85
N SER A 231 -1.00 -19.60 5.82
CA SER A 231 -1.90 -19.37 4.68
C SER A 231 -3.29 -19.96 4.94
N LEU A 232 -4.28 -19.65 4.10
CA LEU A 232 -5.58 -20.35 4.14
C LEU A 232 -5.47 -21.85 3.87
N ALA A 233 -4.36 -22.31 3.27
CA ALA A 233 -4.10 -23.73 3.04
C ALA A 233 -3.58 -24.45 4.30
N PHE A 234 -3.31 -23.73 5.39
CA PHE A 234 -2.85 -24.31 6.63
C PHE A 234 -3.96 -25.10 7.32
N THR A 235 -3.70 -26.38 7.56
CA THR A 235 -4.57 -27.31 8.28
C THR A 235 -3.73 -28.20 9.19
N ASP A 236 -4.34 -29.09 9.97
CA ASP A 236 -3.60 -30.06 10.79
C ASP A 236 -2.80 -31.07 9.96
N ASN A 237 -3.33 -31.46 8.80
CA ASN A 237 -2.71 -32.47 7.93
C ASN A 237 -1.78 -31.86 6.87
N LEU A 238 -1.84 -30.55 6.65
CA LEU A 238 -1.02 -29.85 5.67
C LEU A 238 -0.64 -28.46 6.19
N LYS A 239 0.65 -28.26 6.47
CA LYS A 239 1.19 -27.00 6.99
C LYS A 239 1.74 -26.18 5.83
N VAL A 240 1.04 -25.13 5.44
CA VAL A 240 1.45 -24.21 4.37
C VAL A 240 1.67 -22.83 4.94
N PHE A 241 2.92 -22.39 4.93
CA PHE A 241 3.34 -21.07 5.36
C PHE A 241 3.84 -20.27 4.17
N ILE A 242 3.69 -18.95 4.25
CA ILE A 242 4.36 -18.00 3.37
C ILE A 242 5.43 -17.29 4.18
N SER A 243 6.62 -17.18 3.60
CA SER A 243 7.65 -16.26 4.06
C SER A 243 8.01 -15.31 2.93
N MET A 244 8.54 -14.13 3.29
CA MET A 244 9.02 -13.15 2.34
C MET A 244 10.43 -12.75 2.72
N GLU A 245 11.25 -12.52 1.70
CA GLU A 245 12.61 -12.03 1.88
C GLU A 245 12.76 -10.69 1.18
N ASN A 246 13.30 -9.71 1.91
CA ASN A 246 13.60 -8.42 1.35
C ASN A 246 14.97 -8.47 0.64
N VAL A 247 14.96 -8.81 -0.64
CA VAL A 247 16.15 -8.91 -1.51
C VAL A 247 16.79 -7.55 -1.85
N SER A 248 16.27 -6.43 -1.31
CA SER A 248 16.85 -5.10 -1.49
C SER A 248 17.75 -4.66 -0.32
N ASN A 249 18.00 -5.54 0.66
CA ASN A 249 18.94 -5.31 1.74
C ASN A 249 20.36 -5.81 1.35
N PRO A 250 21.39 -4.94 1.27
CA PRO A 250 22.73 -5.33 0.83
C PRO A 250 23.48 -6.28 1.77
N ASP A 251 22.98 -6.53 2.98
CA ASP A 251 23.63 -7.37 3.99
C ASP A 251 23.36 -8.88 3.84
N HIS A 252 22.58 -9.30 2.84
CA HIS A 252 22.41 -10.73 2.58
C HIS A 252 23.59 -11.29 1.78
N LYS A 253 24.51 -11.96 2.47
CA LYS A 253 25.38 -12.95 1.82
C LYS A 253 24.49 -14.12 1.43
N ASP A 254 24.39 -14.37 0.12
CA ASP A 254 23.83 -15.61 -0.40
C ASP A 254 24.59 -16.80 0.20
N THR A 255 23.99 -17.46 1.19
CA THR A 255 24.42 -18.79 1.60
C THR A 255 23.64 -19.78 0.76
N THR A 256 24.25 -20.17 -0.36
CA THR A 256 23.98 -21.42 -1.08
C THR A 256 24.13 -22.63 -0.17
#